data_AF-A0A2V9HYG4-F1
#
_entry.id   AF-A0A2V9HYG4-F1
#
_cell.length_a   1.000
_cell.length_b   1.000
_cell.length_c   1.000
_cell.angle_alpha   90.00
_cell.angle_beta   90.00
_cell.angle_gamma   90.00
#
_symmetry.space_group_name_H-M   'P 1'
#
loop_
_entity.id
_entity.type
_entity.pdbx_description
1 polymer ?
#
loop_
_entity_poly.entity_id
_entity_poly.type
_entity_poly.pdbx_seq_one_letter_code
_entity_poly.pdbx_strand_id
1 'polypeptide(L)'
;MENDVQHLRHQGLVEQRSIEGHESYSKQVFTLTKEGHKLLSEQNLIPDRQAIYHGFVKAKEARHDSDLYRLYHKVAKEVDRVGGKVRRVVLDYELKRELYKKLSRIPPDKNLAYERIRLASEYDLNVVKDKIPVPDLRIEYEDECRDIHRLDLEIATRDYRPQGLAEKAKAGFHLFARPQDHPKLRRVLDTHEITAQIFAL
;
A
#
# COMPACT_ATOMS: atom_id res chain seq x y z
N MET A 1 13.28 -20.31 9.16
CA MET A 1 13.06 -19.30 8.11
C MET A 1 13.97 -19.51 6.91
N GLU A 2 15.30 -19.48 7.05
CA GLU A 2 16.20 -19.60 5.87
C GLU A 2 16.09 -20.98 5.17
N ASN A 3 16.03 -22.07 5.94
CA ASN A 3 15.78 -23.41 5.42
C ASN A 3 14.41 -23.53 4.71
N ASP A 4 13.36 -22.91 5.28
CA ASP A 4 12.00 -22.95 4.71
C ASP A 4 11.96 -22.24 3.35
N VAL A 5 12.63 -21.08 3.23
CA VAL A 5 12.72 -20.34 1.98
C VAL A 5 13.51 -21.12 0.93
N GLN A 6 14.61 -21.78 1.31
CA GLN A 6 15.35 -22.63 0.37
C GLN A 6 14.51 -23.82 -0.12
N HIS A 7 13.70 -24.42 0.74
CA HIS A 7 12.79 -25.50 0.35
C HIS A 7 11.72 -25.01 -0.63
N LEU A 8 11.07 -23.87 -0.34
CA LEU A 8 10.08 -23.26 -1.24
C LEU A 8 10.69 -22.90 -2.60
N ARG A 9 11.94 -22.46 -2.63
CA ARG A 9 12.69 -22.20 -3.87
C ARG A 9 12.99 -23.48 -4.64
N HIS A 10 13.45 -24.52 -3.94
CA HIS A 10 13.78 -25.81 -4.56
C HIS A 10 12.53 -26.47 -5.17
N GLN A 11 11.37 -26.28 -4.54
CA GLN A 11 10.08 -26.71 -5.06
C GLN A 11 9.53 -25.81 -6.18
N GLY A 12 10.23 -24.72 -6.54
CA GLY A 12 9.81 -23.78 -7.57
C GLY A 12 8.57 -22.96 -7.21
N LEU A 13 8.23 -22.83 -5.92
CA LEU A 13 7.06 -22.10 -5.44
C LEU A 13 7.33 -20.61 -5.24
N VAL A 14 8.60 -20.24 -5.00
CA VAL A 14 9.03 -18.85 -4.89
C VAL A 14 10.26 -18.59 -5.75
N GLU A 15 10.33 -17.39 -6.31
CA GLU A 15 11.50 -16.90 -7.05
C GLU A 15 12.23 -15.86 -6.19
N GLN A 16 13.55 -15.81 -6.29
CA GLN A 16 14.42 -14.87 -5.58
C GLN A 16 15.13 -13.95 -6.57
N ARG A 17 15.19 -12.66 -6.26
CA ARG A 17 15.96 -11.67 -7.02
C ARG A 17 16.73 -10.75 -6.10
N SER A 18 17.93 -10.37 -6.54
CA SER A 18 18.69 -9.29 -5.91
C SER A 18 18.31 -7.96 -6.54
N ILE A 19 17.97 -6.98 -5.71
CA ILE A 19 17.69 -5.60 -6.12
C ILE A 19 18.68 -4.64 -5.46
N GLU A 20 18.98 -3.53 -6.13
CA GLU A 20 19.82 -2.48 -5.55
C GLU A 20 19.11 -1.83 -4.34
N GLY A 21 19.76 -1.90 -3.18
CA GLY A 21 19.32 -1.21 -1.97
C GLY A 21 19.49 0.30 -2.08
N HIS A 22 18.99 1.05 -1.09
CA HIS A 22 19.31 2.48 -0.91
C HIS A 22 20.69 2.71 -0.30
N GLU A 23 21.27 1.67 0.25
CA GLU A 23 22.62 1.62 0.79
C GLU A 23 23.49 0.76 -0.14
N SER A 24 24.80 0.75 0.07
CA SER A 24 25.79 0.02 -0.74
C SER A 24 25.63 -1.51 -0.76
N TYR A 25 24.56 -2.06 -0.18
CA TYR A 25 24.24 -3.48 -0.22
C TYR A 25 23.01 -3.77 -1.08
N SER A 26 23.09 -4.88 -1.82
CA SER A 26 21.94 -5.44 -2.53
C SER A 26 20.99 -6.12 -1.54
N LYS A 27 19.69 -6.05 -1.82
CA LYS A 27 18.63 -6.69 -1.02
C LYS A 27 18.07 -7.87 -1.77
N GLN A 28 17.86 -8.98 -1.06
CA GLN A 28 17.15 -10.14 -1.61
C GLN A 28 15.65 -9.94 -1.42
N VAL A 29 14.90 -10.05 -2.51
CA VAL A 29 13.44 -10.04 -2.51
C VAL A 29 12.92 -11.35 -3.08
N PHE A 30 11.73 -11.73 -2.63
CA PHE A 30 11.07 -12.96 -3.00
C PHE A 30 9.67 -12.65 -3.53
N THR A 31 9.22 -13.45 -4.48
CA THR A 31 7.84 -13.42 -4.99
C THR A 31 7.36 -14.84 -5.22
N LEU A 32 6.06 -15.05 -5.25
CA LEU A 32 5.49 -16.33 -5.66
C LEU A 32 5.80 -16.57 -7.14
N THR A 33 6.05 -17.83 -7.49
CA THR A 33 5.94 -18.25 -8.89
C THR A 33 4.47 -18.46 -9.25
N LYS A 34 4.19 -18.70 -10.53
CA LYS A 34 2.85 -19.09 -10.99
C LYS A 34 2.34 -20.36 -10.27
N GLU A 35 3.23 -21.34 -10.06
CA GLU A 35 2.89 -22.57 -9.35
C GLU A 35 2.66 -22.33 -7.85
N GLY A 36 3.50 -21.51 -7.21
CA GLY A 36 3.28 -21.12 -5.82
C GLY A 36 1.95 -20.38 -5.60
N HIS A 37 1.60 -19.48 -6.51
CA HIS A 37 0.31 -18.80 -6.50
C HIS A 37 -0.87 -19.76 -6.67
N LYS A 38 -0.78 -20.69 -7.63
CA LYS A 38 -1.82 -21.70 -7.85
C LYS A 38 -2.02 -22.56 -6.60
N LEU A 39 -0.93 -23.06 -6.02
CA LEU A 39 -0.97 -23.86 -4.80
C LEU A 39 -1.65 -23.10 -3.65
N LEU A 40 -1.25 -21.84 -3.40
CA LEU A 40 -1.87 -21.04 -2.33
C LEU A 40 -3.35 -20.76 -2.57
N SER A 41 -3.73 -20.53 -3.83
CA SER A 41 -5.13 -20.27 -4.20
C SER A 41 -6.03 -21.49 -4.01
N GLU A 42 -5.50 -22.70 -4.20
CA GLU A 42 -6.25 -23.96 -4.07
C GLU A 42 -6.43 -24.42 -2.61
N GLN A 43 -5.49 -24.07 -1.72
CA GLN A 43 -5.47 -24.55 -0.33
C GLN A 43 -6.37 -23.73 0.63
N ASN A 44 -7.05 -22.70 0.14
CA ASN A 44 -7.91 -21.80 0.92
C ASN A 44 -7.25 -21.25 2.21
N LEU A 45 -5.92 -21.09 2.18
CA LEU A 45 -5.11 -20.60 3.32
C LEU A 45 -5.14 -19.07 3.46
N ILE A 46 -5.62 -18.41 2.40
CA ILE A 46 -5.68 -16.96 2.30
C ILE A 46 -7.15 -16.54 2.38
N PRO A 47 -7.51 -15.51 3.17
CA PRO A 47 -8.89 -15.05 3.24
C PRO A 47 -9.48 -14.77 1.86
N ASP A 48 -10.74 -15.17 1.61
CA ASP A 48 -11.41 -15.13 0.29
C ASP A 48 -11.32 -13.79 -0.46
N ARG A 49 -11.11 -12.69 0.26
CA ARG A 49 -11.03 -11.34 -0.30
C ARG A 49 -9.60 -10.84 -0.51
N GLN A 50 -8.59 -11.50 0.04
CA GLN A 50 -7.20 -11.08 -0.11
C GLN A 50 -6.67 -11.49 -1.48
N ALA A 51 -6.26 -10.51 -2.27
CA ALA A 51 -5.60 -10.77 -3.53
C ALA A 51 -4.20 -11.35 -3.31
N ILE A 52 -3.80 -12.28 -4.19
CA ILE A 52 -2.48 -12.92 -4.21
C ILE A 52 -1.81 -12.55 -5.53
N TYR A 53 -0.51 -12.27 -5.48
CA TYR A 53 0.28 -11.85 -6.63
C TYR A 53 1.50 -12.73 -6.83
N HIS A 54 2.00 -12.80 -8.06
CA HIS A 54 3.14 -13.62 -8.41
C HIS A 54 4.03 -12.92 -9.44
N GLY A 55 5.30 -13.32 -9.46
CA GLY A 55 6.32 -12.77 -10.35
C GLY A 55 6.87 -11.43 -9.87
N PHE A 56 7.97 -11.02 -10.49
CA PHE A 56 8.59 -9.72 -10.23
C PHE A 56 8.07 -8.67 -11.21
N VAL A 57 7.85 -7.48 -10.66
CA VAL A 57 7.67 -6.23 -11.41
C VAL A 57 9.03 -5.67 -11.85
N LYS A 58 9.05 -4.46 -12.44
CA LYS A 58 10.31 -3.80 -12.82
C LYS A 58 11.18 -3.53 -11.57
N ALA A 59 12.50 -3.47 -11.72
CA ALA A 59 13.41 -3.30 -10.58
C ALA A 59 13.09 -2.08 -9.69
N LYS A 60 12.71 -0.95 -10.29
CA LYS A 60 12.29 0.26 -9.56
C LYS A 60 11.03 0.03 -8.73
N GLU A 61 10.07 -0.72 -9.27
CA GLU A 61 8.82 -1.08 -8.60
C GLU A 61 9.10 -2.08 -7.46
N ALA A 62 9.95 -3.10 -7.70
CA ALA A 62 10.33 -4.08 -6.68
C ALA A 62 11.01 -3.44 -5.45
N ARG A 63 11.77 -2.35 -5.66
CA ARG A 63 12.35 -1.57 -4.56
C ARG A 63 11.29 -0.85 -3.75
N HIS A 64 10.28 -0.26 -4.41
CA HIS A 64 9.15 0.37 -3.75
C HIS A 64 8.31 -0.66 -2.98
N ASP A 65 8.01 -1.80 -3.59
CA ASP A 65 7.27 -2.91 -2.97
C ASP A 65 8.01 -3.46 -1.74
N SER A 66 9.34 -3.53 -1.78
CA SER A 66 10.15 -3.91 -0.61
C SER A 66 9.99 -2.95 0.56
N ASP A 67 9.88 -1.65 0.28
CA ASP A 67 9.64 -0.65 1.33
C ASP A 67 8.19 -0.70 1.83
N LEU A 68 7.20 -0.95 0.95
CA LEU A 68 5.80 -1.20 1.35
C LEU A 68 5.67 -2.43 2.24
N TYR A 69 6.39 -3.51 1.94
CA TYR A 69 6.44 -4.70 2.78
C TYR A 69 6.96 -4.38 4.19
N ARG A 70 8.01 -3.57 4.30
CA ARG A 70 8.54 -3.13 5.61
C ARG A 70 7.54 -2.25 6.35
N LEU A 71 6.89 -1.34 5.63
CA LEU A 71 5.87 -0.46 6.19
C LEU A 71 4.69 -1.27 6.74
N TYR A 72 4.21 -2.24 5.96
CA TYR A 72 3.17 -3.17 6.40
C TYR A 72 3.54 -3.83 7.72
N HIS A 73 4.73 -4.44 7.83
CA HIS A 73 5.16 -5.14 9.05
C HIS A 73 5.30 -4.22 10.25
N LYS A 74 5.66 -2.95 10.03
CA LYS A 74 5.69 -1.95 11.10
C LYS A 74 4.28 -1.67 11.62
N VAL A 75 3.37 -1.28 10.74
CA VAL A 75 2.02 -0.89 11.13
C VAL A 75 1.22 -2.09 11.64
N ALA A 76 1.40 -3.27 11.06
CA ALA A 76 0.76 -4.49 11.53
C ALA A 76 1.15 -4.84 12.98
N LYS A 77 2.41 -4.60 13.39
CA LYS A 77 2.83 -4.76 14.79
C LYS A 77 2.20 -3.72 15.73
N GLU A 78 1.99 -2.50 15.25
CA GLU A 78 1.31 -1.45 16.02
C GLU A 78 -0.17 -1.79 16.21
N VAL A 79 -0.83 -2.30 15.17
CA VAL A 79 -2.20 -2.82 15.21
C VAL A 79 -2.31 -4.00 16.19
N ASP A 80 -1.43 -4.99 16.09
CA ASP A 80 -1.40 -6.16 16.98
C ASP A 80 -1.18 -5.75 18.45
N ARG A 81 -0.28 -4.79 18.70
CA ARG A 81 0.02 -4.29 20.05
C ARG A 81 -1.19 -3.66 20.75
N VAL A 82 -2.14 -3.12 20.00
CA VAL A 82 -3.38 -2.54 20.54
C VAL A 82 -4.57 -3.52 20.46
N GLY A 83 -4.30 -4.80 20.27
CA GLY A 83 -5.32 -5.86 20.22
C GLY A 83 -6.04 -6.01 18.87
N GLY A 84 -5.63 -5.24 17.86
CA GLY A 84 -6.22 -5.31 16.52
C GLY A 84 -5.68 -6.48 15.70
N LYS A 85 -6.50 -6.99 14.77
CA LYS A 85 -6.15 -8.08 13.87
C LYS A 85 -6.26 -7.65 12.42
N VAL A 86 -5.14 -7.69 11.69
CA VAL A 86 -5.14 -7.45 10.24
C VAL A 86 -6.01 -8.51 9.55
N ARG A 87 -6.96 -8.05 8.73
CA ARG A 87 -7.89 -8.90 7.96
C ARG A 87 -7.51 -8.96 6.49
N ARG A 88 -7.07 -7.82 5.93
CA ARG A 88 -6.71 -7.71 4.52
C ARG A 88 -5.74 -6.56 4.28
N VAL A 89 -4.93 -6.73 3.26
CA VAL A 89 -4.13 -5.69 2.63
C VAL A 89 -4.68 -5.40 1.23
N VAL A 90 -4.85 -4.14 0.89
CA VAL A 90 -5.32 -3.67 -0.42
C VAL A 90 -4.28 -2.73 -1.02
N LEU A 91 -3.82 -3.03 -2.23
CA LEU A 91 -2.85 -2.21 -2.95
C LEU A 91 -3.53 -1.09 -3.77
N ASP A 92 -2.76 -0.06 -4.10
CA ASP A 92 -3.24 1.13 -4.81
C ASP A 92 -3.98 0.78 -6.12
N TYR A 93 -3.47 -0.16 -6.91
CA TYR A 93 -4.07 -0.54 -8.18
C TYR A 93 -5.35 -1.34 -8.01
N GLU A 94 -5.51 -2.11 -6.92
CA GLU A 94 -6.78 -2.77 -6.59
C GLU A 94 -7.86 -1.71 -6.33
N LEU A 95 -7.54 -0.71 -5.51
CA LEU A 95 -8.45 0.40 -5.21
C LEU A 95 -8.75 1.22 -6.48
N LYS A 96 -7.72 1.60 -7.26
CA LYS A 96 -7.91 2.34 -8.53
C LYS A 96 -8.79 1.57 -9.50
N ARG A 97 -8.58 0.25 -9.63
CA ARG A 97 -9.37 -0.61 -10.52
C ARG A 97 -10.85 -0.61 -10.14
N GLU A 98 -11.16 -0.79 -8.86
CA GLU A 98 -12.55 -0.79 -8.39
C GLU A 98 -13.20 0.60 -8.49
N LEU A 99 -12.48 1.66 -8.10
CA LEU A 99 -12.95 3.04 -8.21
C LEU A 99 -13.24 3.42 -9.67
N TYR A 100 -12.31 3.19 -10.59
CA TYR A 100 -12.50 3.54 -12.00
C TYR A 100 -13.58 2.69 -12.67
N LYS A 101 -13.73 1.42 -12.29
CA LYS A 101 -14.84 0.58 -12.75
C LYS A 101 -16.20 1.11 -12.29
N LYS A 102 -16.30 1.68 -11.09
CA LYS A 102 -17.54 2.33 -10.62
C LYS A 102 -17.76 3.67 -11.31
N LEU A 103 -16.71 4.49 -11.42
CA LEU A 103 -16.79 5.79 -12.10
C LEU A 103 -17.19 5.66 -13.57
N SER A 104 -16.70 4.65 -14.29
CA SER A 104 -17.04 4.44 -15.70
C SER A 104 -18.48 4.00 -15.95
N ARG A 105 -19.18 3.56 -14.90
CA ARG A 105 -20.60 3.18 -14.95
C ARG A 105 -21.54 4.33 -14.61
N ILE A 106 -21.00 5.51 -14.28
CA ILE A 106 -21.82 6.69 -13.98
C ILE A 106 -22.43 7.20 -15.29
N PRO A 107 -23.77 7.32 -15.37
CA PRO A 107 -24.43 7.91 -16.52
C PRO A 107 -24.00 9.38 -16.76
N PRO A 108 -23.88 9.83 -18.02
CA PRO A 108 -23.38 11.17 -18.35
C PRO A 108 -24.30 12.32 -17.90
N ASP A 109 -25.58 12.03 -17.64
CA ASP A 109 -26.57 12.98 -17.11
C ASP A 109 -26.40 13.26 -15.61
N LYS A 110 -25.56 12.49 -14.90
CA LYS A 110 -25.29 12.67 -13.48
C LYS A 110 -24.20 13.72 -13.24
N ASN A 111 -24.32 14.43 -12.12
CA ASN A 111 -23.28 15.33 -11.65
C ASN A 111 -22.05 14.52 -11.17
N LEU A 112 -21.01 14.48 -12.01
CA LEU A 112 -19.79 13.72 -11.75
C LEU A 112 -19.06 14.15 -10.47
N ALA A 113 -19.12 15.42 -10.09
CA ALA A 113 -18.47 15.90 -8.87
C ALA A 113 -19.16 15.34 -7.62
N TYR A 114 -20.49 15.36 -7.60
CA TYR A 114 -21.27 14.74 -6.53
C TYR A 114 -21.03 13.23 -6.44
N GLU A 115 -21.04 12.54 -7.59
CA GLU A 115 -20.78 11.10 -7.61
C GLU A 115 -19.37 10.74 -7.16
N ARG A 116 -18.35 11.56 -7.47
CA ARG A 116 -17.00 11.40 -6.93
C ARG A 116 -16.96 11.52 -5.42
N ILE A 117 -17.65 12.50 -4.84
CA ILE A 117 -17.73 12.67 -3.38
C ILE A 117 -18.42 11.47 -2.74
N ARG A 118 -19.57 11.04 -3.29
CA ARG A 118 -20.30 9.86 -2.80
C ARG A 118 -19.45 8.60 -2.86
N LEU A 119 -18.76 8.38 -3.98
CA LEU A 119 -17.90 7.22 -4.17
C LEU A 119 -16.68 7.26 -3.25
N ALA A 120 -16.05 8.42 -3.08
CA ALA A 120 -14.94 8.57 -2.15
C ALA A 120 -15.38 8.20 -0.73
N SER A 121 -16.54 8.71 -0.27
CA SER A 121 -17.11 8.38 1.03
C SER A 121 -17.43 6.89 1.21
N GLU A 122 -17.92 6.19 0.17
CA GLU A 122 -18.17 4.74 0.24
C GLU A 122 -16.88 3.93 0.51
N TYR A 123 -15.74 4.47 0.07
CA TYR A 123 -14.42 3.87 0.24
C TYR A 123 -13.64 4.49 1.41
N ASP A 124 -14.26 5.32 2.27
CA ASP A 124 -13.58 6.10 3.33
C ASP A 124 -12.38 6.88 2.79
N LEU A 125 -12.54 7.49 1.62
CA LEU A 125 -11.57 8.36 0.96
C LEU A 125 -12.13 9.77 0.85
N ASN A 126 -11.21 10.73 0.70
CA ASN A 126 -11.56 12.14 0.51
C ASN A 126 -11.34 12.57 -0.95
N VAL A 127 -12.14 13.53 -1.41
CA VAL A 127 -11.91 14.21 -2.69
C VAL A 127 -10.94 15.37 -2.46
N VAL A 128 -9.85 15.40 -3.21
CA VAL A 128 -8.85 16.47 -3.18
C VAL A 128 -8.65 16.98 -4.61
N LYS A 129 -8.89 18.29 -4.83
CA LYS A 129 -8.79 18.94 -6.16
C LYS A 129 -9.52 18.15 -7.26
N ASP A 130 -10.79 17.83 -6.98
CA ASP A 130 -11.70 17.09 -7.87
C ASP A 130 -11.28 15.65 -8.21
N LYS A 131 -10.28 15.10 -7.51
CA LYS A 131 -9.82 13.72 -7.68
C LYS A 131 -10.00 12.95 -6.39
N ILE A 132 -10.02 11.63 -6.48
CA ILE A 132 -9.95 10.72 -5.33
C ILE A 132 -8.51 10.23 -5.28
N PRO A 133 -7.63 10.78 -4.42
CA PRO A 133 -6.32 10.20 -4.19
C PRO A 133 -6.47 8.79 -3.64
N VAL A 134 -5.52 7.91 -3.97
CA VAL A 134 -5.51 6.52 -3.52
C VAL A 134 -4.18 6.27 -2.81
N PRO A 135 -4.16 5.67 -1.61
CA PRO A 135 -2.91 5.36 -0.91
C PRO A 135 -2.11 4.27 -1.63
N ASP A 136 -0.81 4.20 -1.37
CA ASP A 136 0.02 3.10 -1.86
C ASP A 136 -0.44 1.74 -1.29
N LEU A 137 -0.86 1.74 -0.02
CA LEU A 137 -1.26 0.57 0.74
C LEU A 137 -2.41 0.91 1.68
N ARG A 138 -3.46 0.07 1.71
CA ARG A 138 -4.50 0.10 2.74
C ARG A 138 -4.48 -1.18 3.56
N ILE A 139 -4.47 -1.05 4.88
CA ILE A 139 -4.65 -2.17 5.81
C ILE A 139 -6.08 -2.10 6.34
N GLU A 140 -6.84 -3.17 6.12
CA GLU A 140 -8.13 -3.39 6.78
C GLU A 140 -7.89 -4.28 8.00
N TYR A 141 -8.23 -3.80 9.19
CA TYR A 141 -8.06 -4.53 10.43
C TYR A 141 -9.33 -4.48 11.28
N GLU A 142 -9.49 -5.50 12.10
CA GLU A 142 -10.57 -5.63 13.08
C GLU A 142 -10.02 -5.23 14.45
N ASP A 143 -10.70 -4.37 15.20
CA ASP A 143 -10.33 -4.04 16.57
C ASP A 143 -10.89 -5.05 17.59
N GLU A 144 -10.64 -4.82 18.89
CA GLU A 144 -11.15 -5.66 19.98
C GLU A 144 -12.69 -5.70 20.05
N CYS A 145 -13.36 -4.65 19.57
CA CYS A 145 -14.82 -4.53 19.48
C CYS A 145 -15.41 -5.22 18.24
N ARG A 146 -14.55 -5.79 17.38
CA ARG A 146 -14.89 -6.37 16.07
C ARG A 146 -15.32 -5.35 15.03
N ASP A 147 -15.02 -4.07 15.25
CA ASP A 147 -15.23 -3.04 14.25
C ASP A 147 -14.11 -3.09 13.21
N ILE A 148 -14.48 -2.90 11.94
CA ILE A 148 -13.53 -2.89 10.83
C ILE A 148 -13.05 -1.46 10.60
N HIS A 149 -11.73 -1.29 10.70
CA HIS A 149 -11.03 -0.04 10.47
C HIS A 149 -10.14 -0.13 9.24
N ARG A 150 -9.86 1.04 8.64
CA ARG A 150 -9.01 1.18 7.46
C ARG A 150 -7.85 2.12 7.77
N LEU A 151 -6.63 1.68 7.51
CA LEU A 151 -5.42 2.51 7.58
C LEU A 151 -4.86 2.71 6.19
N ASP A 152 -4.91 3.96 5.72
CA ASP A 152 -4.35 4.38 4.44
C ASP A 152 -2.92 4.87 4.64
N LEU A 153 -1.97 4.17 4.01
CA LEU A 153 -0.53 4.33 4.18
C LEU A 153 0.12 4.74 2.87
N GLU A 154 1.08 5.67 2.95
CA GLU A 154 1.79 6.23 1.80
C GLU A 154 3.29 6.27 2.07
N ILE A 155 4.12 5.85 1.10
CA ILE A 155 5.57 6.03 1.20
C ILE A 155 5.98 7.31 0.47
N ALA A 156 6.29 8.33 1.26
CA ALA A 156 6.89 9.56 0.78
C ALA A 156 8.37 9.32 0.45
N THR A 157 8.71 9.28 -0.85
CA THR A 157 10.09 9.19 -1.34
C THR A 157 10.63 10.55 -1.79
N ARG A 158 11.96 10.70 -1.83
CA ARG A 158 12.65 11.94 -2.27
C ARG A 158 12.29 12.44 -3.67
N ASP A 159 11.82 11.56 -4.54
CA ASP A 159 11.50 11.85 -5.95
C ASP A 159 10.06 12.36 -6.14
N TYR A 160 9.26 12.41 -5.07
CA TYR A 160 7.90 12.94 -5.15
C TYR A 160 7.90 14.41 -5.54
N ARG A 161 7.02 14.74 -6.49
CA ARG A 161 6.69 16.14 -6.77
C ARG A 161 5.96 16.70 -5.54
N PRO A 162 6.33 17.90 -5.03
CA PRO A 162 5.71 18.52 -3.86
C PRO A 162 4.18 18.53 -3.86
N GLN A 163 3.58 18.79 -5.03
CA GLN A 163 2.14 18.82 -5.22
C GLN A 163 1.45 17.47 -4.98
N GLY A 164 2.10 16.35 -5.34
CA GLY A 164 1.55 15.01 -5.12
C GLY A 164 1.56 14.64 -3.65
N LEU A 165 2.64 14.97 -2.93
CA LEU A 165 2.73 14.75 -1.49
C LEU A 165 1.66 15.56 -0.73
N ALA A 166 1.46 16.81 -1.15
CA ALA A 166 0.44 17.69 -0.58
C ALA A 166 -0.99 17.14 -0.74
N GLU A 167 -1.28 16.54 -1.90
CA GLU A 167 -2.58 15.93 -2.17
C GLU A 167 -2.83 14.69 -1.31
N LYS A 168 -1.81 13.82 -1.15
CA LYS A 168 -1.87 12.63 -0.29
C LYS A 168 -2.03 12.99 1.19
N ALA A 169 -1.33 14.02 1.65
CA ALA A 169 -1.50 14.56 2.99
C ALA A 169 -2.91 15.09 3.25
N LYS A 170 -3.43 15.92 2.33
CA LYS A 170 -4.80 16.46 2.41
C LYS A 170 -5.88 15.38 2.31
N ALA A 171 -5.57 14.23 1.71
CA ALA A 171 -6.46 13.08 1.66
C ALA A 171 -6.58 12.36 3.00
N GLY A 172 -5.69 12.63 3.97
CA GLY A 172 -5.69 12.02 5.30
C GLY A 172 -4.82 10.76 5.42
N PHE A 173 -3.90 10.52 4.48
CA PHE A 173 -3.06 9.32 4.51
C PHE A 173 -1.92 9.44 5.53
N HIS A 174 -1.58 8.32 6.15
CA HIS A 174 -0.43 8.22 7.04
C HIS A 174 0.84 8.18 6.20
N LEU A 175 1.61 9.27 6.25
CA LEU A 175 2.81 9.41 5.45
C LEU A 175 4.02 8.83 6.17
N PHE A 176 4.72 7.91 5.51
CA PHE A 176 5.97 7.34 5.99
C PHE A 176 7.13 7.75 5.10
N ALA A 177 8.25 8.11 5.71
CA ALA A 177 9.46 8.48 5.00
C ALA A 177 10.65 7.67 5.52
N ARG A 178 11.60 7.40 4.62
CA ARG A 178 12.89 6.85 5.03
C ARG A 178 13.64 7.91 5.86
N PRO A 179 14.50 7.50 6.81
CA PRO A 179 15.27 8.45 7.63
C PRO A 179 16.03 9.51 6.81
N GLN A 180 16.63 9.09 5.68
CA GLN A 180 17.36 9.98 4.76
C GLN A 180 16.49 10.96 3.96
N ASP A 181 15.18 10.69 3.86
CA ASP A 181 14.21 11.46 3.08
C ASP A 181 13.45 12.45 3.98
N HIS A 182 13.38 12.17 5.28
CA HIS A 182 12.60 12.90 6.30
C HIS A 182 12.87 14.42 6.32
N PRO A 183 14.13 14.92 6.37
CA PRO A 183 14.39 16.36 6.49
C PRO A 183 13.92 17.16 5.27
N LYS A 184 14.04 16.58 4.07
CA LYS A 184 13.61 17.23 2.83
C LYS A 184 12.08 17.27 2.74
N LEU A 185 11.41 16.20 3.17
CA LEU A 185 9.96 16.10 3.12
C LEU A 185 9.27 17.02 4.12
N ARG A 186 9.81 17.15 5.36
CA ARG A 186 9.31 18.14 6.33
C ARG A 186 9.31 19.55 5.75
N ARG A 187 10.42 19.99 5.17
CA ARG A 187 10.52 21.31 4.52
C ARG A 187 9.46 21.53 3.44
N VAL A 188 9.15 20.50 2.65
CA VAL A 188 8.12 20.57 1.61
C VAL A 188 6.73 20.74 2.20
N LEU A 189 6.38 19.99 3.25
CA LEU A 189 5.09 20.12 3.92
C LEU A 189 4.93 21.48 4.60
N ASP A 190 5.98 21.95 5.30
CA ASP A 190 5.98 23.26 5.95
C ASP A 190 5.78 24.39 4.94
N THR A 191 6.45 24.30 3.77
CA THR A 191 6.32 25.29 2.68
C THR A 191 4.92 25.36 2.09
N HIS A 192 4.15 24.27 2.17
CA HIS A 192 2.78 24.21 1.64
C HIS A 192 1.72 24.35 2.75
N GLU A 193 2.11 24.72 3.96
CA GLU A 193 1.25 24.87 5.16
C GLU A 193 0.42 23.61 5.45
N ILE A 194 1.03 22.43 5.24
CA ILE A 194 0.34 21.15 5.40
C ILE A 194 0.71 20.54 6.74
N THR A 195 -0.26 20.48 7.64
CA THR A 195 -0.13 19.77 8.92
C THR A 195 -0.28 18.26 8.68
N ALA A 196 0.77 17.60 8.20
CA ALA A 196 0.83 16.14 8.11
C ALA A 196 1.97 15.59 8.98
N GLN A 197 1.69 14.53 9.72
CA GLN A 197 2.74 13.81 10.45
C GLN A 197 3.47 12.88 9.49
N ILE A 198 4.79 13.03 9.40
CA ILE A 198 5.66 12.08 8.69
C ILE A 198 6.25 11.13 9.71
N PHE A 199 5.85 9.86 9.62
CA PHE A 199 6.40 8.77 10.40
C PHE A 199 7.70 8.29 9.77
N ALA A 200 8.66 7.87 10.59
CA ALA A 200 9.84 7.17 10.08
C ALA A 200 9.43 5.77 9.60
N LEU A 201 10.05 5.24 8.54
CA LEU A 201 9.95 3.83 8.16
C LEU A 201 10.75 2.96 9.14
#